data_AF-A0A358D761-F1
#
_entry.id   AF-A0A358D761-F1
#
_cell.length_a   1.000
_cell.length_b   1.000
_cell.length_c   1.000
_cell.angle_alpha   90.00
_cell.angle_beta   90.00
_cell.angle_gamma   90.00
#
_symmetry.space_group_name_H-M   'P 1'
#
loop_
_entity.id
_entity.type
_entity.pdbx_description
1 polymer ?
#
loop_
_entity_poly.entity_id
_entity_poly.type
_entity_poly.pdbx_seq_one_letter_code
_entity_poly.pdbx_strand_id
1 'polypeptide(L)'
;MSDIASRSDAVRDAAETGIPRALADLGDLVRIPSIAWPSMDQQQLVRSAEAVAALVEGTGVFDAVTIKRAAIPGTEEFGQPAVLATRAARNGRPTVLLYAHHDVQPVGDEALWETPPFQPTVREGRLYGRGAADDKAGIMEHIGAIRALVEALGPDFDLGLALFIEGEEEYGSRSFA
;
A
#
# COMPACT_ATOMS: atom_id res chain seq x y z
N MET A 1 -12.56 7.45 -33.03
CA MET A 1 -11.72 6.72 -32.06
C MET A 1 -11.29 7.72 -31.01
N SER A 2 -12.18 7.90 -30.04
CA SER A 2 -12.57 9.15 -29.40
C SER A 2 -12.07 9.24 -27.96
N ASP A 3 -11.55 10.41 -27.54
CA ASP A 3 -11.28 10.94 -26.17
C ASP A 3 -10.90 9.94 -25.05
N ILE A 4 -11.71 8.91 -24.81
CA ILE A 4 -11.42 7.79 -23.90
C ILE A 4 -10.11 7.08 -24.26
N ALA A 5 -9.86 6.78 -25.55
CA ALA A 5 -8.62 6.12 -25.96
C ALA A 5 -7.39 6.98 -25.59
N SER A 6 -7.45 8.29 -25.86
CA SER A 6 -6.38 9.22 -25.49
C SER A 6 -6.21 9.39 -23.99
N ARG A 7 -7.27 9.27 -23.18
CA ARG A 7 -7.18 9.31 -21.72
C ARG A 7 -6.54 8.04 -21.16
N SER A 8 -6.96 6.88 -21.64
CA SER A 8 -6.37 5.60 -21.23
C SER A 8 -4.89 5.52 -21.60
N ASP A 9 -4.52 6.03 -22.78
CA ASP A 9 -3.13 6.10 -23.21
C ASP A 9 -2.32 7.07 -22.31
N ALA A 10 -2.85 8.26 -22.03
CA ALA A 10 -2.19 9.21 -21.14
C ALA A 10 -1.96 8.66 -19.71
N VAL A 11 -2.95 7.95 -19.15
CA VAL A 11 -2.80 7.29 -17.84
C VAL A 11 -1.77 6.18 -17.89
N ARG A 12 -1.72 5.40 -18.98
CA ARG A 12 -0.71 4.36 -19.17
C ARG A 12 0.69 4.95 -19.24
N ASP A 13 0.89 5.99 -20.04
CA ASP A 13 2.18 6.67 -20.18
C ASP A 13 2.63 7.26 -18.83
N ALA A 14 1.71 7.86 -18.08
CA ALA A 14 1.98 8.36 -16.72
C ALA A 14 2.35 7.23 -15.74
N ALA A 15 1.70 6.06 -15.83
CA ALA A 15 2.02 4.91 -15.01
C ALA A 15 3.41 4.35 -15.35
N GLU A 16 3.73 4.17 -16.63
CA GLU A 16 5.02 3.65 -17.11
C GLU A 16 6.18 4.56 -16.69
N THR A 17 6.02 5.87 -16.87
CA THR A 17 7.02 6.86 -16.45
C THR A 17 7.16 6.94 -14.93
N GLY A 18 6.12 6.59 -14.17
CA GLY A 18 6.12 6.55 -12.70
C GLY A 18 6.78 5.32 -12.08
N ILE A 19 7.01 4.24 -12.84
CA ILE A 19 7.56 2.96 -12.32
C ILE A 19 8.86 3.14 -11.52
N PRO A 20 9.87 3.91 -11.96
CA PRO A 20 11.11 4.05 -11.20
C PRO A 20 10.90 4.65 -9.81
N ARG A 21 10.00 5.62 -9.67
CA ARG A 21 9.63 6.20 -8.37
C ARG A 21 8.87 5.17 -7.52
N ALA A 22 7.93 4.44 -8.12
CA ALA A 22 7.17 3.42 -7.40
C ALA A 22 8.09 2.31 -6.86
N LEU A 23 9.11 1.90 -7.62
CA LEU A 23 10.11 0.92 -7.17
C LEU A 23 11.01 1.45 -6.05
N ALA A 24 11.35 2.74 -6.07
CA ALA A 24 12.09 3.37 -4.98
C ALA A 24 11.26 3.39 -3.68
N ASP A 25 10.02 3.87 -3.75
CA ASP A 25 9.07 3.88 -2.62
C ASP A 25 8.82 2.44 -2.10
N LEU A 26 8.66 1.45 -3.00
CA LEU A 26 8.54 0.03 -2.64
C LEU A 26 9.77 -0.45 -1.86
N GLY A 27 10.97 -0.11 -2.33
CA GLY A 27 12.18 -0.43 -1.60
C GLY A 27 12.18 0.16 -0.20
N ASP A 28 11.74 1.40 -0.04
CA ASP A 28 11.68 2.06 1.26
C ASP A 28 10.69 1.38 2.21
N LEU A 29 9.53 0.95 1.70
CA LEU A 29 8.60 0.10 2.45
C LEU A 29 9.22 -1.26 2.82
N VAL A 30 9.91 -1.92 1.90
CA VAL A 30 10.57 -3.23 2.14
C VAL A 30 11.61 -3.14 3.26
N ARG A 31 12.28 -1.99 3.45
CA ARG A 31 13.24 -1.80 4.55
C ARG A 31 12.60 -1.80 5.94
N ILE A 32 11.28 -1.74 6.04
CA ILE A 32 10.55 -1.77 7.31
C ILE A 32 10.11 -3.22 7.62
N PRO A 33 10.70 -3.90 8.63
CA PRO A 33 10.35 -5.28 8.97
C PRO A 33 9.03 -5.39 9.76
N SER A 34 7.93 -5.08 9.10
CA SER A 34 6.56 -5.05 9.64
C SER A 34 5.93 -6.43 9.85
N ILE A 35 6.50 -7.27 10.71
CA ILE A 35 6.00 -8.62 10.96
C ILE A 35 4.93 -8.61 12.08
N ALA A 36 3.71 -9.05 11.78
CA ALA A 36 2.55 -9.00 12.69
C ALA A 36 2.61 -9.94 13.91
N TRP A 37 3.54 -10.90 13.94
CA TRP A 37 3.65 -11.91 15.01
C TRP A 37 4.10 -11.26 16.32
N PRO A 38 3.43 -11.54 17.45
CA PRO A 38 3.72 -10.88 18.73
C PRO A 38 5.15 -10.99 19.25
N SER A 39 5.91 -12.00 18.80
CA SER A 39 7.31 -12.19 19.16
C SER A 39 8.28 -11.21 18.47
N MET A 40 7.79 -10.45 17.48
CA MET A 40 8.57 -9.49 16.70
C MET A 40 8.41 -8.05 17.24
N ASP A 41 9.26 -7.13 16.79
CA ASP A 41 9.15 -5.72 17.14
C ASP A 41 7.91 -5.07 16.52
N GLN A 42 6.87 -4.92 17.34
CA GLN A 42 5.58 -4.34 16.92
C GLN A 42 5.68 -2.85 16.55
N GLN A 43 6.76 -2.14 16.91
CA GLN A 43 6.97 -0.76 16.47
C GLN A 43 7.15 -0.67 14.94
N GLN A 44 7.56 -1.75 14.29
CA GLN A 44 7.74 -1.79 12.83
C GLN A 44 6.40 -1.73 12.09
N LEU A 45 5.33 -2.28 12.66
CA LEU A 45 3.97 -2.16 12.10
C LEU A 45 3.46 -0.72 12.18
N VAL A 46 3.77 -0.02 13.27
CA VAL A 46 3.45 1.41 13.42
C VAL A 46 4.20 2.22 12.38
N ARG A 47 5.52 2.03 12.27
CA ARG A 47 6.36 2.72 11.27
C ARG A 47 5.92 2.43 9.84
N SER A 48 5.51 1.19 9.55
CA SER A 48 5.00 0.79 8.24
C SER A 48 3.68 1.49 7.92
N ALA A 49 2.72 1.50 8.86
CA ALA A 49 1.46 2.20 8.69
C ALA A 49 1.66 3.72 8.50
N GLU A 50 2.60 4.33 9.23
CA GLU A 50 2.96 5.74 9.06
C GLU A 50 3.58 6.03 7.69
N ALA A 51 4.49 5.18 7.21
CA ALA A 51 5.08 5.30 5.88
C ALA A 51 4.03 5.16 4.77
N VAL A 52 3.11 4.20 4.92
CA VAL A 52 1.99 4.01 3.98
C VAL A 52 1.04 5.22 4.02
N ALA A 53 0.67 5.71 5.20
CA ALA A 53 -0.18 6.91 5.33
C ALA A 53 0.45 8.12 4.65
N ALA A 54 1.76 8.34 4.81
CA ALA A 54 2.47 9.43 4.13
C ALA A 54 2.47 9.29 2.60
N LEU A 55 2.59 8.06 2.08
CA LEU A 55 2.47 7.80 0.63
C LEU A 55 1.06 8.11 0.11
N VAL A 56 0.03 7.72 0.86
CA VAL A 56 -1.38 7.99 0.56
C VAL A 56 -1.67 9.49 0.59
N GLU A 57 -1.26 10.20 1.64
CA GLU A 57 -1.37 11.67 1.73
C GLU A 57 -0.65 12.37 0.57
N GLY A 58 0.53 11.87 0.20
CA GLY A 58 1.33 12.38 -0.91
C GLY A 58 0.68 12.23 -2.29
N THR A 59 -0.44 11.51 -2.41
CA THR A 59 -1.26 11.51 -3.64
C THR A 59 -2.09 12.79 -3.80
N GLY A 60 -2.41 13.47 -2.69
CA GLY A 60 -3.12 14.75 -2.69
C GLY A 60 -4.61 14.69 -3.06
N VAL A 61 -5.22 13.50 -3.13
CA VAL A 61 -6.62 13.35 -3.58
C VAL A 61 -7.61 12.96 -2.48
N PHE A 62 -7.13 12.50 -1.33
CA PHE A 62 -7.98 12.04 -0.23
C PHE A 62 -8.44 13.20 0.66
N ASP A 63 -9.70 13.15 1.07
CA ASP A 63 -10.30 14.13 2.00
C ASP A 63 -9.82 13.86 3.44
N ALA A 64 -9.52 12.60 3.76
CA ALA A 64 -8.98 12.17 5.04
C ALA A 64 -8.05 10.96 4.87
N VAL A 65 -6.97 10.93 5.66
CA VAL A 65 -6.08 9.78 5.85
C VAL A 65 -5.91 9.60 7.35
N THR A 66 -6.16 8.39 7.87
CA THR A 66 -6.08 8.10 9.30
C THR A 66 -5.52 6.71 9.55
N ILE A 67 -4.76 6.57 10.63
CA ILE A 67 -4.32 5.27 11.14
C ILE A 67 -5.24 4.87 12.29
N LYS A 68 -5.81 3.67 12.23
CA LYS A 68 -6.76 3.14 13.23
C LYS A 68 -6.37 1.74 13.65
N ARG A 69 -6.89 1.29 14.79
CA ARG A 69 -6.88 -0.10 15.24
C ARG A 69 -8.30 -0.48 15.62
N ALA A 70 -8.73 -1.67 15.25
CA ALA A 70 -10.02 -2.23 15.64
C ALA A 70 -9.85 -3.17 16.84
N ALA A 71 -10.89 -3.31 17.66
CA ALA A 71 -10.89 -4.31 18.73
C ALA A 71 -11.00 -5.71 18.12
N ILE A 72 -10.30 -6.70 18.67
CA ILE A 72 -10.42 -8.09 18.24
C ILE A 72 -11.66 -8.70 18.90
N PRO A 73 -12.66 -9.18 18.12
CA PRO A 73 -13.88 -9.75 18.67
C PRO A 73 -13.64 -10.84 19.71
N GLY A 74 -14.33 -10.74 20.85
CA GLY A 74 -14.21 -11.72 21.94
C GLY A 74 -12.96 -11.56 22.83
N THR A 75 -12.21 -10.46 22.69
CA THR A 75 -11.03 -10.18 23.51
C THR A 75 -11.02 -8.73 24.02
N GLU A 76 -10.09 -8.40 24.91
CA GLU A 76 -9.81 -7.02 25.35
C GLU A 76 -8.67 -6.36 24.53
N GLU A 77 -8.20 -7.04 23.48
CA GLU A 77 -7.07 -6.62 22.67
C GLU A 77 -7.51 -5.84 21.42
N PHE A 78 -6.59 -5.03 20.90
CA PHE A 78 -6.74 -4.36 19.61
C PHE A 78 -5.86 -5.04 18.56
N GLY A 79 -6.35 -5.09 17.32
CA GLY A 79 -5.59 -5.50 16.15
C GLY A 79 -4.49 -4.51 15.77
N GLN A 80 -3.81 -4.82 14.68
CA GLN A 80 -2.67 -4.03 14.21
C GLN A 80 -3.10 -2.72 13.53
N PRO A 81 -2.21 -1.70 13.44
CA PRO A 81 -2.50 -0.46 12.75
C PRO A 81 -2.95 -0.69 11.31
N ALA A 82 -4.05 -0.07 10.92
CA ALA A 82 -4.53 -0.02 9.55
C ALA A 82 -4.65 1.42 9.06
N VAL A 83 -4.30 1.65 7.80
CA VAL A 83 -4.45 2.94 7.12
C VAL A 83 -5.81 2.98 6.43
N LEU A 84 -6.62 3.97 6.79
CA LEU A 84 -7.90 4.27 6.18
C LEU A 84 -7.83 5.63 5.50
N ALA A 85 -8.17 5.67 4.22
CA ALA A 85 -8.29 6.92 3.49
C ALA A 85 -9.58 6.99 2.66
N THR A 86 -10.19 8.16 2.59
CA THR A 86 -11.46 8.34 1.89
C THR A 86 -11.46 9.58 1.01
N ARG A 87 -12.12 9.45 -0.13
CA ARG A 87 -12.50 10.52 -1.04
C ARG A 87 -13.96 10.33 -1.41
N ALA A 88 -14.80 11.33 -1.18
CA ALA A 88 -16.21 11.25 -1.53
C ALA A 88 -16.41 11.24 -3.05
N ALA A 89 -17.28 10.35 -3.54
CA ALA A 89 -17.70 10.40 -4.94
C ALA A 89 -18.61 11.62 -5.18
N ARG A 90 -18.54 12.16 -6.40
CA ARG A 90 -19.35 13.31 -6.84
C ARG A 90 -20.13 12.96 -8.10
N ASN A 91 -21.13 13.79 -8.42
CA ASN A 91 -21.87 13.71 -9.69
C ASN A 91 -22.45 12.30 -10.00
N GLY A 92 -22.85 11.55 -8.97
CA GLY A 92 -23.41 10.21 -9.11
C GLY A 92 -22.41 9.11 -9.51
N ARG A 93 -21.09 9.37 -9.42
CA ARG A 93 -20.05 8.37 -9.67
C ARG A 93 -19.92 7.38 -8.50
N PRO A 94 -19.43 6.15 -8.76
CA PRO A 94 -19.21 5.17 -7.71
C PRO A 94 -17.96 5.49 -6.86
N THR A 95 -17.86 4.80 -5.72
CA THR A 95 -16.63 4.70 -4.93
C THR A 95 -15.95 3.37 -5.19
N VAL A 96 -14.63 3.38 -5.41
CA VAL A 96 -13.80 2.18 -5.53
C VAL A 96 -13.09 1.91 -4.21
N LEU A 97 -13.17 0.67 -3.71
CA LEU A 97 -12.40 0.21 -2.55
C LEU A 97 -11.07 -0.40 -3.03
N LEU A 98 -9.97 0.10 -2.48
CA LEU A 98 -8.60 -0.37 -2.70
C LEU A 98 -8.11 -1.02 -1.41
N TYR A 99 -7.82 -2.32 -1.48
CA TYR A 99 -7.36 -3.12 -0.34
C TYR A 99 -5.95 -3.66 -0.61
N ALA A 100 -5.13 -3.68 0.44
CA ALA A 100 -3.81 -4.31 0.50
C ALA A 100 -3.45 -4.54 1.98
N HIS A 101 -2.28 -5.10 2.26
CA HIS A 101 -1.75 -5.15 3.64
C HIS A 101 -0.27 -4.75 3.69
N HIS A 102 0.14 -4.19 4.83
CA HIS A 102 1.51 -3.68 5.03
C HIS A 102 2.35 -4.53 5.97
N ASP A 103 1.74 -5.50 6.65
CA ASP A 103 2.45 -6.53 7.37
C ASP A 103 3.02 -7.60 6.43
N VAL A 104 4.00 -8.35 6.91
CA VAL A 104 4.72 -9.34 6.11
C VAL A 104 4.98 -10.61 6.93
N GLN A 105 5.06 -11.76 6.26
CA GLN A 105 5.56 -13.00 6.89
C GLN A 105 6.95 -12.84 7.54
N PRO A 106 7.27 -13.64 8.58
CA PRO A 106 8.64 -13.84 9.05
C PRO A 106 9.59 -14.28 7.93
N VAL A 107 10.89 -14.02 8.08
CA VAL A 107 11.90 -14.29 7.04
C VAL A 107 12.28 -15.76 6.92
N GLY A 108 11.94 -16.60 7.90
CA GLY A 108 12.35 -17.99 7.94
C GLY A 108 13.86 -18.13 8.23
N ASP A 109 14.52 -19.10 7.61
CA ASP A 109 15.96 -19.29 7.73
C ASP A 109 16.72 -18.28 6.85
N GLU A 110 17.40 -17.32 7.48
CA GLU A 110 18.19 -16.30 6.80
C GLU A 110 19.32 -16.87 5.93
N ALA A 111 19.83 -18.08 6.24
CA ALA A 111 20.88 -18.71 5.45
C ALA A 111 20.42 -19.14 4.04
N LEU A 112 19.10 -19.24 3.83
CA LEU A 112 18.51 -19.54 2.52
C LEU A 112 18.33 -18.30 1.64
N TRP A 113 18.58 -17.10 2.17
CA TRP A 113 18.46 -15.85 1.41
C TRP A 113 19.76 -15.51 0.69
N GLU A 114 19.67 -15.24 -0.62
CA GLU A 114 20.82 -14.76 -1.39
C GLU A 114 21.12 -13.26 -1.16
N THR A 115 20.13 -12.51 -0.67
CA THR A 115 20.24 -11.08 -0.33
C THR A 115 19.50 -10.83 0.98
N PRO A 116 19.96 -9.94 1.88
CA PRO A 116 19.30 -9.74 3.16
C PRO A 116 17.81 -9.37 2.98
N PRO A 117 16.90 -9.98 3.74
CA PRO A 117 15.45 -9.93 3.46
C PRO A 117 14.87 -8.51 3.49
N PHE A 118 15.38 -7.64 4.35
CA PHE A 118 14.92 -6.25 4.47
C PHE A 118 15.90 -5.25 3.83
N GLN A 119 16.80 -5.72 2.96
CA GLN A 119 17.65 -4.89 2.11
C GLN A 119 17.21 -5.08 0.65
N PRO A 120 16.28 -4.26 0.14
CA PRO A 120 15.73 -4.43 -1.21
C PRO A 120 16.86 -4.38 -2.24
N THR A 121 16.95 -5.45 -3.02
CA THR A 121 18.07 -5.65 -3.94
C THR A 121 17.54 -5.96 -5.34
N VAL A 122 17.91 -5.16 -6.34
CA VAL A 122 17.52 -5.40 -7.73
C VAL A 122 18.52 -6.33 -8.40
N ARG A 123 18.06 -7.48 -8.89
CA ARG A 123 18.84 -8.44 -9.68
C ARG A 123 18.01 -8.93 -10.85
N GLU A 124 18.61 -8.97 -12.04
CA GLU A 124 17.97 -9.54 -13.24
C GLU A 124 16.55 -9.00 -13.50
N GLY A 125 16.35 -7.69 -13.27
CA GLY A 125 15.07 -7.01 -13.47
C GLY A 125 14.01 -7.25 -12.40
N ARG A 126 14.35 -7.87 -11.26
CA ARG A 126 13.44 -8.13 -10.14
C ARG A 126 13.95 -7.46 -8.86
N LEU A 127 13.02 -6.96 -8.03
CA LEU A 127 13.32 -6.46 -6.69
C LEU A 127 13.12 -7.58 -5.68
N TYR A 128 14.20 -7.99 -5.02
CA TYR A 128 14.21 -9.03 -3.99
C TYR A 128 14.14 -8.40 -2.59
N GLY A 129 13.24 -8.92 -1.76
CA GLY A 129 13.09 -8.55 -0.36
C GLY A 129 11.80 -9.10 0.23
N ARG A 130 11.76 -9.35 1.54
CA ARG A 130 10.55 -9.74 2.27
C ARG A 130 9.54 -8.61 2.19
N GLY A 131 8.31 -8.93 1.82
CA GLY A 131 7.24 -7.95 1.64
C GLY A 131 7.20 -7.34 0.24
N ALA A 132 8.21 -7.58 -0.60
CA ALA A 132 8.31 -6.89 -1.89
C ALA A 132 7.13 -7.20 -2.81
N ALA A 133 6.78 -8.48 -2.97
CA ALA A 133 5.61 -8.90 -3.75
C ALA A 133 4.34 -8.99 -2.91
N ASP A 134 4.47 -9.37 -1.64
CA ASP A 134 3.36 -9.74 -0.76
C ASP A 134 3.45 -8.95 0.56
N ASP A 135 2.75 -7.82 0.71
CA ASP A 135 1.94 -7.14 -0.32
C ASP A 135 2.29 -5.65 -0.48
N LYS A 136 3.55 -5.27 -0.19
CA LYS A 136 3.97 -3.87 -0.36
C LYS A 136 3.94 -3.44 -1.83
N ALA A 137 4.05 -4.37 -2.77
CA ALA A 137 3.79 -4.09 -4.18
C ALA A 137 2.32 -3.74 -4.45
N GLY A 138 1.35 -4.43 -3.85
CA GLY A 138 -0.07 -4.10 -3.98
C GLY A 138 -0.39 -2.70 -3.45
N ILE A 139 0.23 -2.30 -2.33
CA ILE A 139 0.17 -0.91 -1.85
C ILE A 139 0.67 0.06 -2.93
N MET A 140 1.83 -0.22 -3.51
CA MET A 140 2.43 0.66 -4.52
C MET A 140 1.69 0.64 -5.85
N GLU A 141 0.98 -0.43 -6.19
CA GLU A 141 0.06 -0.48 -7.33
C GLU A 141 -1.07 0.54 -7.16
N HIS A 142 -1.73 0.55 -6.00
CA HIS A 142 -2.78 1.53 -5.69
C HIS A 142 -2.28 2.97 -5.73
N ILE A 143 -1.15 3.24 -5.06
CA ILE A 143 -0.53 4.57 -5.02
C ILE A 143 -0.08 5.01 -6.42
N GLY A 144 0.54 4.10 -7.19
CA GLY A 144 1.00 4.35 -8.55
C GLY A 144 -0.16 4.66 -9.50
N ALA A 145 -1.24 3.88 -9.44
CA ALA A 145 -2.44 4.09 -10.24
C ALA A 145 -3.10 5.45 -9.96
N ILE A 146 -3.21 5.84 -8.68
CA ILE A 146 -3.75 7.15 -8.29
C ILE A 146 -2.85 8.27 -8.81
N ARG A 147 -1.53 8.18 -8.62
CA ARG A 147 -0.58 9.19 -9.12
C ARG A 147 -0.65 9.34 -10.64
N ALA A 148 -0.71 8.23 -11.38
CA ALA A 148 -0.83 8.24 -12.84
C ALA A 148 -2.14 8.89 -13.30
N LEU A 149 -3.26 8.61 -12.61
CA LEU A 149 -4.55 9.24 -12.87
C LEU A 149 -4.48 10.76 -12.66
N VAL A 150 -3.87 11.20 -11.56
CA VAL A 150 -3.71 12.62 -11.20
C VAL A 150 -2.81 13.34 -12.19
N GLU A 151 -1.69 12.74 -12.59
CA GLU A 151 -0.77 13.31 -13.57
C GLU A 151 -1.46 13.51 -14.93
N ALA A 152 -2.20 12.48 -15.40
CA ALA A 152 -2.82 12.51 -16.72
C ALA A 152 -4.08 13.38 -16.79
N LEU A 153 -4.91 13.38 -15.74
CA LEU A 153 -6.26 13.96 -15.77
C LEU A 153 -6.49 15.07 -14.73
N GLY A 154 -5.51 15.35 -13.87
CA GLY A 154 -5.62 16.26 -12.73
C GLY A 154 -6.21 15.62 -11.47
N PRO A 155 -6.06 16.27 -10.31
CA PRO A 155 -6.52 15.73 -9.02
C PRO A 155 -8.05 15.84 -8.82
N ASP A 156 -8.74 16.63 -9.64
CA ASP A 156 -10.17 16.93 -9.47
C ASP A 156 -11.08 16.00 -10.28
N PHE A 157 -11.06 14.71 -9.98
CA PHE A 157 -11.96 13.72 -10.58
C PHE A 157 -13.13 13.35 -9.66
N ASP A 158 -14.22 12.88 -10.26
CA ASP A 158 -15.50 12.62 -9.56
C ASP A 158 -15.62 11.23 -8.91
N LEU A 159 -14.73 10.30 -9.24
CA LEU A 159 -14.71 8.97 -8.61
C LEU A 159 -14.41 9.10 -7.11
N GLY A 160 -15.17 8.37 -6.29
CA GLY A 160 -14.85 8.19 -4.89
C GLY A 160 -13.78 7.12 -4.73
N LEU A 161 -12.97 7.25 -3.68
CA LEU A 161 -11.97 6.26 -3.31
C LEU A 161 -12.13 5.93 -1.83
N ALA A 162 -12.12 4.66 -1.49
CA ALA A 162 -11.91 4.17 -0.14
C ALA A 162 -10.66 3.30 -0.19
N LEU A 163 -9.72 3.54 0.71
CA LEU A 163 -8.49 2.77 0.81
C LEU A 163 -8.42 2.19 2.22
N PHE A 164 -8.16 0.89 2.29
CA PHE A 164 -7.99 0.15 3.53
C PHE A 164 -6.76 -0.73 3.41
N ILE A 165 -5.69 -0.36 4.13
CA ILE A 165 -4.45 -1.13 4.17
C ILE A 165 -4.23 -1.60 5.59
N GLU A 166 -4.48 -2.89 5.86
CA GLU A 166 -4.34 -3.47 7.20
C GLU A 166 -2.91 -3.93 7.49
N GLY A 167 -2.61 -4.21 8.76
CA GLY A 167 -1.30 -4.66 9.21
C GLY A 167 -1.34 -6.00 9.94
N GLU A 168 -2.32 -6.85 9.64
CA GLU A 168 -2.49 -8.15 10.29
C GLU A 168 -3.03 -9.25 9.35
N GLU A 169 -2.94 -9.08 8.03
CA GLU A 169 -3.42 -10.08 7.07
C GLU A 169 -2.69 -11.42 7.26
N GLU A 170 -1.36 -11.34 7.40
CA GLU A 170 -0.49 -12.50 7.53
C GLU A 170 -0.70 -13.19 8.90
N TYR A 171 -1.33 -12.46 9.83
CA TYR A 171 -1.76 -12.93 11.15
C TYR A 171 -3.28 -13.09 11.27
N GLY A 172 -3.97 -13.28 10.13
CA GLY A 172 -5.35 -13.74 10.03
C GLY A 172 -6.42 -12.67 10.21
N SER A 173 -6.10 -11.38 10.07
CA SER A 173 -7.06 -10.26 10.08
C SER A 173 -8.02 -10.29 11.26
N ARG A 174 -7.50 -10.62 12.44
CA ARG A 174 -8.31 -11.03 13.61
C ARG A 174 -9.29 -9.95 14.07
N SER A 175 -9.03 -8.68 13.80
CA SER A 175 -9.94 -7.59 14.17
C SER A 175 -11.04 -7.33 13.14
N PHE A 176 -10.98 -7.97 11.97
CA PHE A 176 -11.93 -7.79 10.85
C PHE A 176 -12.68 -9.08 10.47
N ALA A 177 -12.35 -10.22 11.11
CA ALA A 177 -12.95 -11.53 10.88
C ALA A 177 -14.30 -11.75 11.57
#